data_AF-A0A1D8T9X6-F1
#
_entry.id   AF-A0A1D8T9X6-F1
#
_cell.length_a   1.000
_cell.length_b   1.000
_cell.length_c   1.000
_cell.angle_alpha   90.00
_cell.angle_beta   90.00
_cell.angle_gamma   90.00
#
_symmetry.space_group_name_H-M   'P 1'
#
loop_
_entity.id
_entity.type
_entity.pdbx_description
1 polymer ?
#
loop_
_entity_poly.entity_id
_entity_poly.type
_entity_poly.pdbx_seq_one_letter_code
_entity_poly.pdbx_strand_id
1 'polypeptide(L)'
;MSEQPDTVPAGWYPAPDGGQRYWDGTKWLDIPEPETKSSSVSRKRPSKKVLIAIAVVGLVAVGGGTIWKVSHDASVRAEQEAVALAAQIAADEEAARLANERAAQEAEDENERALRARAVTGIESSVQEMAEEHVEKGFMTGPVLDVSCSPVGGGSTDDLTEVTTVFQCFAATKDNGDGSMSGFNYHATMNWNTGEYTYGRGAP
;
A
#
# COMPACT_ATOMS: atom_id res chain seq x y z
N MET A 1 -28.95 0.70 -21.06
CA MET A 1 -30.38 1.01 -20.93
C MET A 1 -30.91 0.07 -19.87
N SER A 2 -31.27 0.60 -18.71
CA SER A 2 -31.58 -0.19 -17.52
C SER A 2 -33.08 -0.53 -17.50
N GLU A 3 -33.42 -1.79 -17.73
CA GLU A 3 -34.77 -2.31 -17.45
C GLU A 3 -34.84 -2.66 -15.96
N GLN A 4 -35.50 -1.79 -15.19
CA GLN A 4 -35.94 -2.09 -13.82
C GLN A 4 -37.18 -3.00 -13.92
N PRO A 5 -37.25 -4.12 -13.19
CA PRO A 5 -38.47 -4.93 -13.14
C PRO A 5 -39.57 -4.18 -12.39
N ASP A 6 -40.78 -4.19 -12.96
CA ASP A 6 -42.01 -3.62 -12.40
C ASP A 6 -42.31 -4.23 -11.02
N THR A 7 -41.85 -3.59 -9.95
CA THR A 7 -42.21 -3.98 -8.58
C THR A 7 -43.54 -3.35 -8.22
N VAL A 8 -44.50 -4.20 -7.86
CA VAL A 8 -45.82 -3.77 -7.38
C VAL A 8 -45.60 -2.90 -6.13
N PRO A 9 -46.10 -1.64 -6.10
CA PRO A 9 -45.87 -0.76 -4.96
C PRO A 9 -46.52 -1.32 -3.70
N ALA A 10 -45.93 -1.03 -2.54
CA ALA A 10 -46.48 -1.46 -1.26
C ALA A 10 -47.90 -0.85 -1.05
N GLY A 11 -48.85 -1.68 -0.64
CA GLY A 11 -50.26 -1.27 -0.55
C GLY A 11 -51.23 -2.40 -0.23
N TRP A 12 -52.51 -2.05 -0.06
CA TRP A 12 -53.60 -2.99 0.19
C TRP A 12 -54.21 -3.48 -1.13
N TYR A 13 -54.39 -4.79 -1.26
CA TYR A 13 -54.93 -5.44 -2.45
C TYR A 13 -56.05 -6.42 -2.11
N PRO A 14 -57.02 -6.64 -3.02
CA PRO A 14 -58.14 -7.54 -2.78
C PRO A 14 -57.69 -9.01 -2.78
N ALA A 15 -58.20 -9.77 -1.80
CA ALA A 15 -57.96 -11.20 -1.66
C ALA A 15 -59.18 -12.02 -2.15
N PRO A 16 -58.98 -13.27 -2.63
CA PRO A 16 -60.03 -14.09 -3.25
C PRO A 16 -61.12 -14.56 -2.27
N ASP A 17 -60.89 -14.44 -0.97
CA ASP A 17 -61.85 -14.70 0.11
C ASP A 17 -62.77 -13.50 0.41
N GLY A 18 -62.57 -12.37 -0.28
CA GLY A 18 -63.36 -11.15 -0.13
C GLY A 18 -62.79 -10.13 0.86
N GLY A 19 -61.61 -10.37 1.44
CA GLY A 19 -60.89 -9.41 2.30
C GLY A 19 -59.82 -8.60 1.55
N GLN A 20 -59.04 -7.82 2.31
CA GLN A 20 -57.84 -7.13 1.82
C GLN A 20 -56.58 -7.70 2.49
N ARG A 21 -55.48 -7.80 1.73
CA ARG A 21 -54.15 -8.16 2.26
C ARG A 21 -53.13 -7.08 1.92
N TYR A 22 -52.16 -6.86 2.81
CA TYR A 22 -51.12 -5.86 2.63
C TYR A 22 -49.88 -6.45 1.96
N TRP A 23 -49.39 -5.78 0.92
CA TRP A 23 -48.13 -6.06 0.22
C TRP A 23 -47.06 -5.05 0.67
N ASP A 24 -45.90 -5.53 1.11
CA ASP A 24 -44.80 -4.67 1.58
C ASP A 24 -43.75 -4.32 0.51
N GLY A 25 -43.95 -4.78 -0.73
CA GLY A 25 -42.97 -4.68 -1.82
C GLY A 25 -42.17 -5.96 -2.05
N THR A 26 -42.17 -6.88 -1.09
CA THR A 26 -41.43 -8.16 -1.16
C THR A 26 -42.26 -9.39 -0.79
N LYS A 27 -43.26 -9.29 0.09
CA LYS A 27 -44.14 -10.39 0.51
C LYS A 27 -45.52 -9.89 0.98
N TRP A 28 -46.48 -10.82 1.00
CA TRP A 28 -47.79 -10.61 1.61
C TRP A 28 -47.67 -10.74 3.13
N LEU A 29 -48.19 -9.75 3.86
CA LEU A 29 -48.25 -9.75 5.32
C LEU A 29 -49.68 -10.03 5.80
N ASP A 30 -49.84 -10.93 6.77
CA ASP A 30 -51.10 -11.18 7.48
C ASP A 30 -51.27 -10.17 8.63
N ILE A 31 -51.55 -8.92 8.26
CA ILE A 31 -51.90 -7.86 9.20
C ILE A 31 -53.42 -7.80 9.26
N PRO A 32 -54.06 -7.85 10.44
CA PRO A 32 -55.51 -7.67 10.54
C PRO A 32 -55.90 -6.31 9.93
N GLU A 33 -56.96 -6.29 9.14
CA GLU A 33 -57.43 -5.06 8.49
C GLU A 33 -57.55 -3.94 9.53
N PRO A 34 -56.99 -2.74 9.30
CA PRO A 34 -57.28 -1.62 10.16
C PRO A 34 -58.80 -1.42 10.13
N GLU A 35 -59.44 -1.28 11.30
CA GLU A 35 -60.87 -1.03 11.40
C GLU A 35 -61.22 0.26 10.65
N THR A 36 -61.49 0.12 9.36
CA THR A 36 -62.14 1.13 8.57
C THR A 36 -63.55 1.17 9.12
N LYS A 37 -63.78 2.08 10.07
CA LYS A 37 -65.11 2.55 10.40
C LYS A 37 -65.70 3.07 9.10
N SER A 38 -66.36 2.17 8.38
CA SER A 38 -67.27 2.44 7.29
C SER A 38 -68.42 3.24 7.92
N SER A 39 -68.15 4.52 8.13
CA SER A 39 -69.20 5.48 8.35
C SER A 39 -69.88 5.59 7.00
N SER A 40 -71.00 4.88 6.87
CA SER A 40 -72.02 5.20 5.88
C SER A 40 -72.38 6.67 6.11
N VAL A 41 -71.74 7.56 5.34
CA VAL A 41 -72.01 8.98 5.41
C VAL A 41 -73.42 9.17 4.83
N SER A 42 -74.41 9.10 5.72
CA SER A 42 -75.73 9.63 5.42
C SER A 42 -75.54 11.11 5.11
N ARG A 43 -75.86 11.50 3.89
CA ARG A 43 -75.67 12.85 3.36
C ARG A 43 -76.58 13.82 4.12
N LYS A 44 -76.07 14.43 5.19
CA LYS A 44 -76.65 15.65 5.79
C LYS A 44 -75.64 16.78 5.73
N ARG A 45 -76.05 17.89 5.11
CA ARG A 45 -75.25 19.11 4.89
C ARG A 45 -74.79 19.71 6.24
N PRO A 46 -73.50 20.04 6.43
CA PRO A 46 -73.03 20.66 7.66
C PRO A 46 -73.18 22.19 7.64
N SER A 47 -73.34 22.80 8.82
CA SER A 47 -73.53 24.24 9.01
C SER A 47 -72.21 25.00 9.19
N LYS A 48 -72.21 26.30 8.87
CA LYS A 48 -71.06 27.21 8.71
C LYS A 48 -70.07 27.32 9.89
N LYS A 49 -70.33 26.73 11.05
CA LYS A 49 -69.49 26.90 12.26
C LYS A 49 -68.27 25.97 12.32
N VAL A 50 -68.24 24.91 11.51
CA VAL A 50 -67.11 23.93 11.51
C VAL A 50 -65.91 24.41 10.68
N LEU A 51 -66.11 25.35 9.74
CA LEU A 51 -65.05 25.82 8.85
C LEU A 51 -63.99 26.69 9.53
N ILE A 52 -64.31 27.32 10.67
CA ILE A 52 -63.40 28.25 11.35
C ILE A 52 -62.36 27.50 12.20
N ALA A 53 -62.68 26.31 12.72
CA ALA A 53 -61.78 25.54 13.57
C ALA A 53 -60.60 24.91 12.79
N ILE A 54 -60.78 24.62 11.51
CA ILE A 54 -59.74 23.98 10.66
C ILE A 54 -58.64 24.98 10.27
N ALA A 55 -58.96 26.28 10.16
CA ALA A 55 -58.02 27.31 9.75
C ALA A 55 -56.92 27.58 10.80
N VAL A 56 -57.21 27.39 12.09
CA VAL A 56 -56.25 27.68 13.17
C VAL A 56 -55.21 26.56 13.33
N VAL A 57 -55.60 25.31 13.05
CA VAL A 57 -54.67 24.16 13.16
C VAL A 57 -53.69 24.11 11.99
N GLY A 58 -54.09 24.58 10.80
CA GLY A 58 -53.20 24.60 9.62
C GLY A 58 -52.02 25.57 9.72
N LEU A 59 -52.15 26.64 10.51
CA LEU A 59 -51.14 27.71 10.59
C LEU A 59 -49.97 27.36 11.54
N VAL A 60 -50.18 26.47 12.51
CA VAL A 60 -49.13 26.02 13.45
C VAL A 60 -48.17 25.01 12.81
N ALA A 61 -48.62 24.26 11.81
CA ALA A 61 -47.80 23.21 11.16
C ALA A 61 -46.72 23.75 10.20
N VAL A 62 -46.83 25.01 9.74
CA VAL A 62 -45.89 25.58 8.76
C VAL A 62 -44.68 26.26 9.43
N GLY A 63 -44.75 26.63 10.71
CA GLY A 63 -43.68 27.35 11.41
C GLY A 63 -42.53 26.50 11.95
N GLY A 64 -42.71 25.18 12.12
CA GLY A 64 -41.74 24.31 12.81
C GLY A 64 -40.71 23.60 11.91
N GLY A 65 -40.94 23.53 10.59
CA GLY A 65 -40.18 22.64 9.70
C GLY A 65 -38.83 23.15 9.22
N THR A 66 -38.60 24.47 9.21
CA THR A 66 -37.38 25.05 8.62
C THR A 66 -36.17 25.05 9.57
N ILE A 67 -36.40 25.11 10.88
CA ILE A 67 -35.32 25.13 11.88
C ILE A 67 -34.68 23.73 12.01
N TRP A 68 -35.46 22.66 11.84
CA TRP A 68 -34.99 21.29 12.03
C TRP A 68 -34.04 20.81 10.93
N LYS A 69 -34.22 21.26 9.68
CA LYS A 69 -33.35 20.88 8.55
C LYS A 69 -31.95 21.50 8.67
N VAL A 70 -31.86 22.77 9.09
CA VAL A 70 -30.58 23.49 9.19
C VAL A 70 -29.67 22.87 10.28
N SER A 71 -30.25 22.44 11.40
CA SER A 71 -29.47 21.75 12.45
C SER A 71 -29.01 20.36 12.03
N HIS A 72 -29.81 19.64 11.23
CA HIS A 72 -29.47 18.30 10.75
C HIS A 72 -28.38 18.32 9.67
N ASP A 73 -28.44 19.27 8.73
CA ASP A 73 -27.41 19.40 7.69
C ASP A 73 -26.04 19.81 8.27
N ALA A 74 -26.04 20.58 9.37
CA ALA A 74 -24.81 20.95 10.08
C ALA A 74 -24.18 19.77 10.84
N SER A 75 -24.98 18.91 11.49
CA SER A 75 -24.45 17.75 12.22
C SER A 75 -23.90 16.68 11.28
N VAL A 76 -24.56 16.42 10.15
CA VAL A 76 -24.07 15.45 9.14
C VAL A 76 -22.71 15.88 8.56
N ARG A 77 -22.51 17.17 8.31
CA ARG A 77 -21.20 17.67 7.81
C ARG A 77 -20.10 17.49 8.86
N ALA A 78 -20.38 17.79 10.13
CA ALA A 78 -19.41 17.62 11.21
C ALA A 78 -19.01 16.14 11.40
N GLU A 79 -19.95 15.21 11.26
CA GLU A 79 -19.66 13.77 11.29
C GLU A 79 -18.79 13.32 10.10
N GLN A 80 -19.07 13.81 8.89
CA GLN A 80 -18.28 13.50 7.70
C GLN A 80 -16.84 14.03 7.81
N GLU A 81 -16.66 15.24 8.34
CA GLU A 81 -15.33 15.82 8.59
C GLU A 81 -14.55 15.00 9.63
N ALA A 82 -15.22 14.55 10.71
CA ALA A 82 -14.60 13.68 11.70
C ALA A 82 -14.19 12.32 11.12
N VAL A 83 -15.03 11.71 10.28
CA VAL A 83 -14.70 10.46 9.58
C VAL A 83 -13.55 10.67 8.59
N ALA A 84 -13.54 11.77 7.85
CA ALA A 84 -12.48 12.10 6.90
C ALA A 84 -11.14 12.41 7.61
N LEU A 85 -11.18 13.06 8.78
CA LEU A 85 -10.01 13.29 9.61
C LEU A 85 -9.48 11.97 10.18
N ALA A 86 -10.35 11.11 10.70
CA ALA A 86 -9.96 9.79 11.20
C ALA A 86 -9.33 8.92 10.09
N ALA A 87 -9.89 8.97 8.87
CA ALA A 87 -9.33 8.28 7.72
C ALA A 87 -7.95 8.83 7.32
N GLN A 88 -7.76 10.16 7.35
CA GLN A 88 -6.46 10.77 7.08
C GLN A 88 -5.42 10.41 8.14
N ILE A 89 -5.77 10.47 9.43
CA ILE A 89 -4.87 10.07 10.51
C ILE A 89 -4.42 8.61 10.33
N ALA A 90 -5.37 7.70 10.03
CA ALA A 90 -5.03 6.30 9.79
C ALA A 90 -4.11 6.12 8.57
N ALA A 91 -4.34 6.87 7.49
CA ALA A 91 -3.50 6.84 6.29
C ALA A 91 -2.08 7.40 6.57
N ASP A 92 -1.97 8.49 7.34
CA ASP A 92 -0.70 9.09 7.72
C ASP A 92 0.09 8.17 8.66
N GLU A 93 -0.58 7.50 9.60
CA GLU A 93 0.04 6.50 10.48
C GLU A 93 0.58 5.31 9.69
N GLU A 94 -0.17 4.79 8.70
CA GLU A 94 0.29 3.72 7.83
C GLU A 94 1.46 4.16 6.94
N ALA A 95 1.38 5.36 6.36
CA ALA A 95 2.47 5.93 5.56
C ALA A 95 3.74 6.12 6.40
N ALA A 96 3.61 6.58 7.65
CA ALA A 96 4.72 6.71 8.59
C ALA A 96 5.33 5.35 8.94
N ARG A 97 4.52 4.32 9.18
CA ARG A 97 5.00 2.95 9.40
C ARG A 97 5.81 2.44 8.21
N LEU A 98 5.27 2.53 7.00
CA LEU A 98 5.95 2.09 5.78
C LEU A 98 7.22 2.90 5.47
N ALA A 99 7.24 4.19 5.82
CA ALA A 99 8.44 5.01 5.70
C ALA A 99 9.52 4.56 6.69
N ASN A 100 9.16 4.28 7.94
CA ASN A 100 10.09 3.79 8.95
C ASN A 100 10.65 2.40 8.60
N GLU A 101 9.81 1.49 8.10
CA GLU A 101 10.24 0.16 7.64
C GLU A 101 11.22 0.25 6.47
N ARG A 102 10.93 1.09 5.47
CA ARG A 102 11.85 1.33 4.34
C ARG A 102 13.17 1.96 4.79
N ALA A 103 13.12 2.96 5.67
CA ALA A 103 14.33 3.59 6.18
C ALA A 103 15.19 2.60 7.00
N ALA A 104 14.57 1.70 7.76
CA ALA A 104 15.27 0.64 8.47
C ALA A 104 15.93 -0.36 7.50
N GLN A 105 15.21 -0.81 6.47
CA GLN A 105 15.75 -1.69 5.44
C GLN A 105 16.90 -1.03 4.69
N GLU A 106 16.76 0.24 4.28
CA GLU A 106 17.80 0.99 3.59
C GLU A 106 19.09 1.09 4.43
N ALA A 107 18.95 1.28 5.75
CA ALA A 107 20.09 1.33 6.67
C ALA A 107 20.76 -0.04 6.85
N GLU A 108 19.99 -1.12 6.89
CA GLU A 108 20.52 -2.49 6.91
C GLU A 108 21.27 -2.82 5.62
N ASP A 109 20.65 -2.51 4.48
CA ASP A 109 21.24 -2.72 3.15
C ASP A 109 22.53 -1.90 2.97
N GLU A 110 22.58 -0.66 3.48
CA GLU A 110 23.78 0.17 3.44
C GLU A 110 24.90 -0.41 4.30
N ASN A 111 24.57 -0.97 5.47
CA ASN A 111 25.54 -1.67 6.31
C ASN A 111 26.08 -2.91 5.58
N GLU A 112 25.21 -3.71 4.97
CA GLU A 112 25.63 -4.88 4.20
C GLU A 112 26.54 -4.48 3.04
N ARG A 113 26.18 -3.46 2.26
CA ARG A 113 27.06 -2.92 1.19
C ARG A 113 28.41 -2.48 1.72
N ALA A 114 28.45 -1.82 2.88
CA ALA A 114 29.70 -1.40 3.51
C ALA A 114 30.55 -2.61 3.95
N LEU A 115 29.93 -3.68 4.45
CA LEU A 115 30.63 -4.93 4.78
C LEU A 115 31.17 -5.60 3.52
N ARG A 116 30.38 -5.68 2.45
CA ARG A 116 30.81 -6.24 1.16
C ARG A 116 31.99 -5.46 0.58
N ALA A 117 31.94 -4.13 0.63
CA ALA A 117 33.05 -3.27 0.20
C ALA A 117 34.34 -3.52 1.00
N ARG A 118 34.25 -3.65 2.33
CA ARG A 118 35.42 -4.01 3.16
C ARG A 118 35.98 -5.38 2.81
N ALA A 119 35.13 -6.34 2.47
CA ALA A 119 35.56 -7.67 2.08
C ALA A 119 36.33 -7.64 0.75
N VAL A 120 35.95 -6.79 -0.21
CA VAL A 120 36.72 -6.55 -1.44
C VAL A 120 38.12 -6.00 -1.13
N THR A 121 38.24 -5.03 -0.23
CA THR A 121 39.56 -4.54 0.22
C THR A 121 40.39 -5.65 0.88
N GLY A 122 39.74 -6.56 1.61
CA GLY A 122 40.39 -7.76 2.17
C GLY A 122 40.92 -8.69 1.08
N ILE A 123 40.12 -8.95 0.04
CA ILE A 123 40.53 -9.73 -1.14
C ILE A 123 41.73 -9.07 -1.83
N GLU A 124 41.67 -7.76 -2.09
CA GLU A 124 42.76 -7.00 -2.74
C GLU A 124 44.06 -7.13 -1.94
N SER A 125 43.98 -7.01 -0.61
CA SER A 125 45.14 -7.16 0.29
C SER A 125 45.73 -8.57 0.23
N SER A 126 44.88 -9.61 0.23
CA SER A 126 45.35 -11.00 0.12
C SER A 126 45.96 -11.31 -1.26
N VAL A 127 45.39 -10.75 -2.33
CA VAL A 127 45.95 -10.87 -3.67
C VAL A 127 47.28 -10.11 -3.77
N GLN A 128 47.40 -8.96 -3.13
CA GLN A 128 48.65 -8.20 -3.06
C GLN A 128 49.75 -9.02 -2.37
N GLU A 129 49.48 -9.58 -1.19
CA GLU A 129 50.44 -10.42 -0.48
C GLU A 129 50.89 -11.62 -1.35
N MET A 130 49.94 -12.29 -2.02
CA MET A 130 50.27 -13.37 -2.96
C MET A 130 51.12 -12.88 -4.14
N ALA A 131 50.84 -11.69 -4.67
CA ALA A 131 51.61 -11.09 -5.76
C ALA A 131 53.02 -10.71 -5.35
N GLU A 132 53.20 -10.14 -4.16
CA GLU A 132 54.50 -9.83 -3.57
C GLU A 132 55.31 -11.12 -3.35
N GLU A 133 54.68 -12.17 -2.82
CA GLU A 133 55.32 -13.49 -2.66
C GLU A 133 55.74 -14.09 -4.01
N HIS A 134 54.92 -13.93 -5.07
CA HIS A 134 55.30 -14.37 -6.42
C HIS A 134 56.48 -13.57 -6.99
N VAL A 135 56.61 -12.29 -6.67
CA VAL A 135 57.77 -11.47 -7.03
C VAL A 135 59.02 -11.96 -6.30
N GLU A 136 58.93 -12.19 -4.98
CA GLU A 136 60.04 -12.70 -4.18
C GLU A 136 60.55 -14.06 -4.67
N LYS A 137 59.61 -14.95 -5.03
CA LYS A 137 59.93 -16.28 -5.59
C LYS A 137 60.39 -16.24 -7.06
N GLY A 138 60.43 -15.07 -7.69
CA GLY A 138 60.88 -14.88 -9.06
C GLY A 138 59.90 -15.33 -10.14
N PHE A 139 58.63 -15.56 -9.79
CA PHE A 139 57.56 -15.87 -10.74
C PHE A 139 57.02 -14.62 -11.47
N MET A 140 57.28 -13.43 -10.93
CA MET A 140 56.84 -12.14 -11.47
C MET A 140 57.98 -11.14 -11.47
N THR A 141 57.90 -10.13 -12.35
CA THR A 141 58.92 -9.09 -12.50
C THR A 141 58.39 -7.73 -12.05
N GLY A 142 59.20 -7.02 -11.28
CA GLY A 142 58.88 -5.69 -10.75
C GLY A 142 58.18 -5.74 -9.39
N PRO A 143 58.22 -4.65 -8.61
CA PRO A 143 57.44 -4.54 -7.39
C PRO A 143 55.94 -4.49 -7.72
N VAL A 144 55.09 -4.95 -6.79
CA VAL A 144 53.65 -4.71 -6.87
C VAL A 144 53.39 -3.26 -6.48
N LEU A 145 52.73 -2.52 -7.36
CA LEU A 145 52.41 -1.10 -7.17
C LEU A 145 51.03 -0.92 -6.54
N ASP A 146 50.06 -1.70 -7.02
CA ASP A 146 48.66 -1.64 -6.61
C ASP A 146 47.93 -2.92 -7.03
N VAL A 147 46.84 -3.23 -6.33
CA VAL A 147 45.92 -4.33 -6.69
C VAL A 147 44.49 -3.79 -6.72
N SER A 148 43.80 -4.03 -7.82
CA SER A 148 42.37 -3.69 -7.95
C SER A 148 41.57 -4.92 -8.36
N CYS A 149 40.41 -5.12 -7.73
CA CYS A 149 39.51 -6.22 -8.04
C CYS A 149 38.19 -5.69 -8.60
N SER A 150 37.70 -6.29 -9.68
CA SER A 150 36.41 -5.95 -10.31
C SER A 150 35.54 -7.20 -10.42
N PRO A 151 34.23 -7.11 -10.11
CA PRO A 151 33.32 -8.23 -10.26
C PRO A 151 33.15 -8.58 -11.75
N VAL A 152 33.26 -9.87 -12.07
CA VAL A 152 33.14 -10.40 -13.45
C VAL A 152 32.16 -11.57 -13.57
N GLY A 153 31.68 -12.12 -12.45
CA GLY A 153 30.66 -13.17 -12.40
C GLY A 153 29.98 -13.24 -11.03
N GLY A 154 28.80 -13.85 -10.94
CA GLY A 154 28.06 -13.93 -9.67
C GLY A 154 27.51 -12.58 -9.18
N GLY A 155 27.06 -11.75 -10.13
CA GLY A 155 26.44 -10.45 -9.87
C GLY A 155 27.37 -9.37 -9.28
N SER A 156 26.78 -8.24 -8.93
CA SER A 156 27.49 -7.07 -8.38
C SER A 156 27.64 -7.19 -6.87
N THR A 157 28.65 -6.53 -6.31
CA THR A 157 28.76 -6.30 -4.85
C THR A 157 27.56 -5.54 -4.28
N ASP A 158 26.87 -4.76 -5.13
CA ASP A 158 25.68 -4.00 -4.76
C ASP A 158 24.38 -4.82 -4.78
N ASP A 159 24.39 -5.99 -5.42
CA ASP A 159 23.23 -6.89 -5.43
C ASP A 159 23.26 -7.77 -4.19
N LEU A 160 22.53 -7.33 -3.16
CA LEU A 160 22.47 -8.03 -1.87
C LEU A 160 21.78 -9.41 -1.97
N THR A 161 21.10 -9.71 -3.08
CA THR A 161 20.47 -11.01 -3.29
C THR A 161 21.45 -12.07 -3.75
N GLU A 162 22.63 -11.65 -4.23
CA GLU A 162 23.67 -12.56 -4.69
C GLU A 162 24.43 -13.18 -3.52
N VAL A 163 24.63 -14.48 -3.62
CA VAL A 163 25.29 -15.29 -2.57
C VAL A 163 26.78 -15.46 -2.82
N THR A 164 27.23 -15.28 -4.06
CA THR A 164 28.63 -15.44 -4.44
C THR A 164 29.01 -14.47 -5.53
N THR A 165 30.19 -13.86 -5.46
CA THR A 165 30.73 -13.00 -6.52
C THR A 165 32.13 -13.43 -6.90
N VAL A 166 32.40 -13.49 -8.20
CA VAL A 166 33.69 -13.80 -8.80
C VAL A 166 34.33 -12.49 -9.25
N PHE A 167 35.55 -12.26 -8.79
CA PHE A 167 36.34 -11.08 -9.09
C PHE A 167 37.49 -11.42 -10.03
N GLN A 168 37.74 -10.54 -10.98
CA GLN A 168 39.02 -10.45 -11.68
C GLN A 168 39.85 -9.36 -10.99
N CYS A 169 41.03 -9.74 -10.53
CA CYS A 169 41.95 -8.86 -9.85
C CYS A 169 43.18 -8.60 -10.71
N PHE A 170 43.66 -7.36 -10.74
CA PHE A 170 44.84 -6.96 -11.50
C PHE A 170 45.89 -6.38 -10.55
N ALA A 171 47.04 -7.05 -10.48
CA ALA A 171 48.20 -6.60 -9.73
C ALA A 171 49.13 -5.83 -10.67
N ALA A 172 49.12 -4.50 -10.56
CA ALA A 172 49.96 -3.62 -11.35
C ALA A 172 51.43 -3.72 -10.88
N THR A 173 52.36 -3.87 -11.81
CA THR A 173 53.82 -3.88 -11.51
C THR A 173 54.58 -2.77 -12.21
N LYS A 174 53.95 -2.10 -13.17
CA LYS A 174 54.56 -1.00 -13.93
C LYS A 174 53.51 0.00 -14.38
N ASP A 175 53.76 1.27 -14.10
CA ASP A 175 53.07 2.40 -14.72
C ASP A 175 53.71 2.71 -16.08
N ASN A 176 52.89 2.77 -17.13
CA ASN A 176 53.35 3.05 -18.49
C ASN A 176 53.42 4.56 -18.79
N GLY A 177 52.90 5.42 -17.92
CA GLY A 177 52.96 6.88 -18.05
C GLY A 177 51.89 7.49 -18.98
N ASP A 178 51.02 6.68 -19.56
CA ASP A 178 49.86 7.07 -20.39
C ASP A 178 48.53 6.86 -19.67
N GLY A 179 48.57 6.57 -18.36
CA GLY A 179 47.42 6.17 -17.54
C GLY A 179 47.10 4.68 -17.62
N SER A 180 47.85 3.88 -18.40
CA SER A 180 47.76 2.42 -18.38
C SER A 180 48.79 1.80 -17.44
N MET A 181 48.42 0.66 -16.87
CA MET A 181 49.28 -0.15 -16.01
C MET A 181 49.55 -1.49 -16.69
N SER A 182 50.77 -2.00 -16.54
CA SER A 182 51.12 -3.38 -16.87
C SER A 182 51.22 -4.20 -15.58
N GLY A 183 50.84 -5.47 -15.64
CA GLY A 183 50.70 -6.28 -14.43
C GLY A 183 50.24 -7.70 -14.72
N PHE A 184 49.78 -8.38 -13.68
CA PHE A 184 49.37 -9.78 -13.72
C PHE A 184 47.93 -9.94 -13.24
N ASN A 185 47.22 -10.86 -13.88
CA ASN A 185 45.84 -11.18 -13.52
C ASN A 185 45.76 -12.25 -12.44
N TYR A 186 44.80 -12.03 -11.55
CA TYR A 186 44.39 -12.87 -10.45
C TYR A 186 42.88 -12.99 -10.48
N HIS A 187 42.35 -13.93 -9.71
CA HIS A 187 40.93 -14.07 -9.48
C HIS A 187 40.66 -14.29 -8.00
N ALA A 188 39.44 -13.97 -7.59
CA ALA A 188 38.91 -14.35 -6.29
C ALA A 188 37.44 -14.74 -6.41
N THR A 189 36.98 -15.62 -5.53
CA THR A 189 35.56 -15.96 -5.40
C THR A 189 35.15 -15.75 -3.95
N MET A 190 34.18 -14.88 -3.74
CA MET A 190 33.59 -14.57 -2.44
C MET A 190 32.28 -15.33 -2.26
N ASN A 191 32.04 -15.85 -1.06
CA ASN A 191 30.75 -16.32 -0.61
C ASN A 191 30.20 -15.36 0.46
N TRP A 192 29.16 -14.62 0.12
CA TRP A 192 28.59 -13.59 1.00
C TRP A 192 27.85 -14.17 2.21
N ASN A 193 27.38 -15.42 2.13
CA ASN A 193 26.72 -16.08 3.26
C ASN A 193 27.70 -16.49 4.36
N THR A 194 28.90 -16.95 3.98
CA THR A 194 29.92 -17.38 4.95
C THR A 194 30.94 -16.29 5.25
N GLY A 195 31.08 -15.29 4.38
CA GLY A 195 32.14 -14.29 4.44
C GLY A 195 33.52 -14.85 4.06
N GLU A 196 33.58 -16.08 3.54
CA GLU A 196 34.82 -16.72 3.11
C GLU A 196 35.09 -16.44 1.63
N TYR A 197 36.36 -16.31 1.29
CA TYR A 197 36.79 -16.15 -0.09
C TYR A 197 38.02 -17.00 -0.41
N THR A 198 38.12 -17.39 -1.67
CA THR A 198 39.31 -18.02 -2.24
C THR A 198 39.91 -17.09 -3.29
N TYR A 199 41.21 -17.19 -3.51
CA TYR A 199 41.92 -16.37 -4.48
C TYR A 199 43.10 -17.12 -5.08
N GLY A 200 43.49 -16.73 -6.29
CA GLY A 200 44.53 -17.40 -7.04
C GLY A 200 45.00 -16.58 -8.24
N ARG A 201 46.09 -17.04 -8.85
CA ARG A 201 46.66 -16.40 -10.05
C ARG A 201 45.97 -16.90 -11.31
N GLY A 202 45.77 -16.01 -12.28
CA GLY A 202 45.16 -16.31 -13.57
C GLY A 202 43.73 -15.80 -13.70
N ALA A 203 43.11 -16.05 -14.84
CA ALA A 203 41.70 -15.72 -15.07
C ALA A 203 40.77 -16.60 -14.20
N PRO A 204 39.59 -16.08 -13.82
CA PRO A 204 38.56 -16.87 -13.16
C PRO A 204 38.01 -18.01 -14.03
#